data_AF-A0A0S1B453-F1
#
_entry.id   AF-A0A0S1B453-F1
#
_cell.length_a   1.000
_cell.length_b   1.000
_cell.length_c   1.000
_cell.angle_alpha   90.00
_cell.angle_beta   90.00
_cell.angle_gamma   90.00
#
_symmetry.space_group_name_H-M   'P 1'
#
loop_
_entity.id
_entity.type
_entity.pdbx_description
1 polymer ?
#
loop_
_entity_poly.entity_id
_entity_poly.type
_entity_poly.pdbx_seq_one_letter_code
_entity_poly.pdbx_strand_id
1 'polypeptide(L)' 'MKRYLVNLLIAIDQFGNALFAGDPDETISSRAGKAARRGRRWGCVLCRVLDVFERDHCEKSIEVDRGRSTP' A
#
# COMPACT_ATOMS: atom_id res chain seq x y z
N MET A 1 2.25 23.29 -0.05
CA MET A 1 1.76 22.64 1.20
C MET A 1 1.11 21.28 0.97
N LYS A 2 0.06 21.15 0.14
CA LYS A 2 -0.60 19.84 -0.10
C LYS A 2 0.35 18.69 -0.47
N ARG A 3 1.25 18.92 -1.43
CA ARG A 3 2.26 17.92 -1.86
C ARG A 3 3.20 17.47 -0.73
N TYR A 4 3.59 18.39 0.15
CA TYR A 4 4.46 18.08 1.29
C TYR A 4 3.76 17.16 2.29
N LEU A 5 2.50 17.46 2.63
CA LEU A 5 1.70 16.60 3.51
C LEU A 5 1.47 15.22 2.90
N VAL A 6 1.19 15.14 1.60
CA VAL A 6 1.07 13.86 0.88
C VAL A 6 2.37 13.06 0.96
N ASN A 7 3.53 13.70 0.73
CA ASN A 7 4.82 13.03 0.83
C ASN A 7 5.10 12.50 2.25
N LEU A 8 4.72 13.26 3.30
CA LEU A 8 4.83 12.78 4.69
C LEU A 8 3.95 11.56 4.95
N LEU A 9 2.72 11.55 4.44
CA LEU A 9 1.82 10.40 4.57
C LEU A 9 2.37 9.17 3.85
N ILE A 10 2.92 9.33 2.63
CA ILE A 10 3.58 8.24 1.89
C ILE A 10 4.78 7.70 2.68
N ALA A 11 5.62 8.58 3.24
CA ALA A 11 6.79 8.15 4.02
C ALA A 11 6.39 7.38 5.29
N ILE A 12 5.34 7.82 6.00
CA ILE A 12 4.82 7.10 7.18
C ILE A 12 4.28 5.73 6.77
N ASP A 13 3.58 5.66 5.63
CA ASP A 13 3.00 4.42 5.12
C ASP A 13 4.10 3.40 4.70
N GLN A 14 5.11 3.85 3.96
CA GLN A 14 6.30 3.06 3.60
C GLN A 14 7.08 2.60 4.85
N PHE A 15 7.26 3.47 5.84
CA PHE A 15 7.88 3.10 7.11
C PHE A 15 7.09 2.01 7.83
N GLY A 16 5.77 2.14 7.89
CA GLY A 16 4.89 1.09 8.43
C GLY A 16 5.03 -0.22 7.67
N ASN A 17 5.09 -0.19 6.33
CA ASN A 17 5.28 -1.39 5.53
C ASN A 17 6.61 -2.09 5.86
N ALA A 18 7.70 -1.32 5.99
CA ALA A 18 9.02 -1.82 6.36
C ALA A 18 9.03 -2.48 7.75
N LEU A 19 8.33 -1.91 8.74
CA LEU A 19 8.18 -2.51 10.07
C LEU A 19 7.53 -3.90 10.03
N PHE A 20 6.65 -4.14 9.06
CA PHE A 20 5.99 -5.44 8.83
C PHE A 20 6.69 -6.28 7.75
N ALA A 21 8.00 -6.13 7.61
CA ALA A 21 8.85 -6.87 6.66
C ALA A 21 8.39 -6.76 5.20
N GLY A 22 7.81 -5.62 4.82
CA GLY A 22 7.53 -5.25 3.44
C GLY A 22 8.74 -4.58 2.77
N ASP A 23 8.67 -4.39 1.46
CA ASP A 23 9.65 -3.59 0.72
C ASP A 23 9.62 -2.14 1.26
N PRO A 24 10.77 -1.56 1.64
CA PRO A 24 10.84 -0.23 2.24
C PRO A 24 10.35 0.88 1.32
N ASP A 25 10.35 0.66 0.00
CA ASP A 25 9.84 1.63 -0.96
C ASP A 25 8.39 1.33 -1.40
N GLU A 26 7.77 0.28 -0.88
CA GLU A 26 6.38 -0.10 -1.16
C GLU A 26 5.42 0.45 -0.08
N THR A 27 4.31 1.02 -0.51
CA THR A 27 3.21 1.40 0.40
C THR A 27 2.42 0.19 0.88
N ILE A 28 1.86 0.26 2.09
CA ILE A 28 0.94 -0.73 2.64
C ILE A 28 -0.27 -0.89 1.72
N SER A 29 -0.80 0.20 1.14
CA SER A 29 -1.93 0.14 0.21
C SER A 29 -1.58 -0.63 -1.08
N SER A 30 -0.38 -0.45 -1.64
CA SER A 30 0.16 -1.25 -2.77
C SER A 30 0.26 -2.73 -2.41
N ARG A 31 0.86 -3.04 -1.26
CA ARG A 31 1.01 -4.41 -0.75
C ARG A 31 -0.35 -5.07 -0.47
N ALA A 32 -1.30 -4.31 0.06
CA ALA A 32 -2.67 -4.74 0.33
C ALA A 32 -3.43 -5.03 -0.96
N GLY A 33 -3.30 -4.18 -1.99
CA GLY A 33 -3.88 -4.41 -3.32
C GLY A 33 -3.35 -5.70 -3.95
N LYS A 34 -2.04 -5.94 -3.92
CA LYS A 34 -1.44 -7.20 -4.39
C LYS A 34 -1.93 -8.41 -3.60
N ALA A 35 -2.07 -8.27 -2.28
CA ALA A 35 -2.58 -9.33 -1.42
C ALA A 35 -4.06 -9.63 -1.69
N ALA A 36 -4.88 -8.61 -1.92
CA ALA A 36 -6.28 -8.73 -2.31
C ALA A 36 -6.42 -9.43 -3.67
N ARG A 37 -5.61 -9.07 -4.67
CA ARG A 37 -5.55 -9.76 -5.98
C ARG A 37 -5.17 -11.24 -5.86
N ARG A 38 -4.37 -11.60 -4.85
CA ARG A 38 -4.03 -13.00 -4.51
C ARG A 38 -5.08 -13.68 -3.61
N GLY A 39 -6.21 -13.04 -3.33
CA GLY A 39 -7.28 -13.58 -2.48
C GLY A 39 -6.96 -13.61 -0.98
N ARG A 40 -5.94 -12.88 -0.52
CA ARG A 40 -5.57 -12.84 0.91
C ARG A 40 -6.53 -11.94 1.67
N ARG A 41 -7.23 -12.51 2.66
CA ARG A 41 -8.28 -11.84 3.45
C ARG A 41 -7.86 -10.49 4.05
N TRP A 42 -6.64 -10.40 4.60
CA TRP A 42 -6.16 -9.16 5.20
C TRP A 42 -6.10 -8.01 4.19
N GLY A 43 -5.70 -8.30 2.94
CA GLY A 43 -5.65 -7.33 1.86
C GLY A 43 -7.06 -6.89 1.48
N CYS A 44 -7.99 -7.83 1.30
CA CYS A 44 -9.39 -7.52 1.00
C CYS A 44 -10.05 -6.64 2.07
N VAL A 45 -9.83 -6.95 3.36
CA VAL A 45 -10.38 -6.18 4.48
C VAL A 45 -9.79 -4.77 4.50
N LEU A 46 -8.47 -4.65 4.40
CA LEU A 46 -7.81 -3.35 4.41
C LEU A 46 -8.22 -2.49 3.21
N CYS A 47 -8.30 -3.07 2.02
CA CYS A 47 -8.74 -2.35 0.83
C CYS A 47 -10.18 -1.86 0.94
N ARG A 48 -11.08 -2.66 1.52
CA ARG A 48 -12.47 -2.22 1.77
C ARG A 48 -12.57 -1.07 2.76
N VAL A 49 -11.67 -1.00 3.75
CA VAL A 49 -11.58 0.14 4.66
C VAL A 49 -11.05 1.38 3.92
N LEU A 50 -10.01 1.22 3.10
CA LEU A 50 -9.40 2.32 2.35
C LEU A 50 -10.30 2.87 1.25
N ASP A 51 -11.18 2.02 0.68
CA ASP A 51 -12.15 2.40 -0.35
C ASP A 51 -13.19 3.44 0.15
N VAL A 52 -13.34 3.60 1.47
CA VAL A 52 -14.18 4.63 2.09
C VAL A 52 -13.61 6.03 1.86
N PHE A 53 -12.29 6.16 1.78
CA PHE A 53 -11.60 7.43 1.57
C PHE A 53 -11.41 7.75 0.09
N GLU A 54 -11.15 6.73 -0.73
CA GLU A 54 -11.06 6.84 -2.18
C GLU A 54 -11.55 5.54 -2.82
N ARG A 55 -12.49 5.62 -3.77
CA ARG A 55 -12.93 4.42 -4.51
C ARG A 55 -11.75 3.73 -5.20
N ASP A 56 -11.66 2.41 -5.02
CA ASP A 56 -10.64 1.53 -5.59
C ASP A 56 -9.21 1.94 -5.17
N HIS A 57 -9.04 2.40 -3.92
CA HIS A 57 -7.80 3.02 -3.43
C HIS A 57 -6.61 2.06 -3.55
N CYS A 58 -6.77 0.83 -3.06
CA CYS A 58 -5.72 -0.18 -3.15
C CYS A 58 -5.34 -0.50 -4.58
N GLU A 59 -6.32 -0.66 -5.46
CA GLU A 59 -6.10 -1.04 -6.86
C GLU A 59 -5.30 0.03 -7.60
N LYS A 60 -5.63 1.31 -7.36
CA LYS A 60 -4.87 2.46 -7.88
C LYS A 60 -3.47 2.59 -7.26
N SER A 61 -3.29 2.08 -6.04
CA SER A 61 -2.03 2.14 -5.32
C SER A 61 -1.06 1.02 -5.69
N ILE A 62 -1.45 0.04 -6.51
CA ILE A 62 -0.56 -1.07 -6.88
C ILE A 62 0.61 -0.57 -7.72
N GLU A 63 1.80 -0.63 -7.13
CA GLU A 63 3.07 -0.38 -7.81
C GLU A 63 3.67 -1.71 -8.28
N VAL A 64 3.55 -2.02 -9.57
CA VAL A 64 3.88 -3.34 -10.14
C VAL A 64 5.35 -3.74 -9.95
N ASP A 65 6.24 -2.76 -9.85
CA ASP A 65 7.70 -2.96 -9.78
C ASP A 65 8.27 -3.01 -8.35
N ARG A 66 7.48 -2.60 -7.35
CA ARG A 66 7.84 -2.69 -5.92
C ARG A 66 7.39 -4.01 -5.29
N GLY A 67 7.91 -4.36 -4.12
CA GLY A 67 7.49 -5.56 -3.36
C GLY A 67 7.85 -6.89 -4.03
N ARG A 68 8.66 -6.85 -5.10
CA ARG A 68 9.34 -8.01 -5.64
C ARG A 68 10.60 -8.18 -4.82
N SER A 69 10.85 -9.38 -4.33
CA SER A 69 12.17 -9.74 -3.81
C SER A 69 13.20 -9.32 -4.84
N THR A 70 14.00 -8.30 -4.53
CA THR A 70 15.23 -8.02 -5.27
C THR A 70 16.04 -9.32 -5.29
N PRO A 71 16.68 -9.66 -6.43
CA PRO A 71 17.71 -10.70 -6.45
C PRO A 71 18.75 -10.48 -5.35
#